data_AF-A0A428JK72-F1
#
_entry.id   AF-A0A428JK72-F1
#
_cell.length_a   1.000
_cell.length_b   1.000
_cell.length_c   1.000
_cell.angle_alpha   90.00
_cell.angle_beta   90.00
_cell.angle_gamma   90.00
#
_symmetry.space_group_name_H-M   'P 1'
#
loop_
_entity.id
_entity.type
_entity.pdbx_description
1 polymer ?
#
loop_
_entity_poly.entity_id
_entity_poly.type
_entity_poly.pdbx_seq_one_letter_code
_entity_poly.pdbx_strand_id
1 'polypeptide(L)'
;MATRKKSPQTLVLDPEYPTTAASPDHVPVGPDVESDVYSEVGAALCPNCGELLAWHEEPCRVVPGMDVPAEEEPAAQTSIIPSPPPSRFAYALGQPVQPAPDAPARPVIWRGQLKAREAADGLIRRVNVYRLDNGYWDCYYETDLQAA
;
A
#
# COMPACT_ATOMS: atom_id res chain seq x y z
N MET A 1 48.08 3.46 19.01
CA MET A 1 47.59 2.40 18.10
C MET A 1 46.58 3.02 17.15
N ALA A 2 46.89 3.08 15.85
CA ALA A 2 46.10 3.78 14.84
C ALA A 2 45.38 2.76 13.94
N THR A 3 44.05 2.82 13.86
CA THR A 3 43.26 2.00 12.94
C THR A 3 42.59 2.89 11.89
N ARG A 4 42.70 2.45 10.63
CA ARG A 4 42.40 3.20 9.40
C ARG A 4 40.92 3.57 9.27
N LYS A 5 40.65 4.82 8.87
CA LYS A 5 39.37 5.28 8.33
C LYS A 5 39.07 4.58 7.00
N LYS A 6 37.88 3.97 6.89
CA LYS A 6 37.31 3.42 5.64
C LYS A 6 36.46 4.50 4.97
N SER A 7 36.80 4.85 3.75
CA SER A 7 36.03 5.76 2.89
C SER A 7 34.95 4.96 2.13
N PRO A 8 33.76 5.53 1.88
CA PRO A 8 32.72 4.91 1.08
C PRO A 8 33.13 4.86 -0.40
N GLN A 9 33.03 3.68 -1.02
CA GLN A 9 33.16 3.52 -2.46
C GLN A 9 31.85 3.96 -3.13
N THR A 10 31.89 5.09 -3.82
CA THR A 10 30.87 5.51 -4.79
C THR A 10 31.06 4.73 -6.08
N LEU A 11 30.12 3.84 -6.40
CA LEU A 11 30.04 3.19 -7.71
C LEU A 11 29.41 4.18 -8.70
N VAL A 12 30.24 4.68 -9.61
CA VAL A 12 29.82 5.40 -10.82
C VAL A 12 29.41 4.33 -11.84
N LEU A 13 28.16 4.39 -12.29
CA LEU A 13 27.69 3.63 -13.46
C LEU A 13 27.60 4.61 -14.63
N ASP A 14 28.54 4.50 -15.57
CA ASP A 14 28.51 5.18 -16.86
C ASP A 14 27.39 4.58 -17.74
N PRO A 15 26.60 5.40 -18.46
CA PRO A 15 25.69 4.94 -19.49
C PRO A 15 26.44 4.79 -20.84
N GLU A 16 26.79 3.57 -21.21
CA GLU A 16 27.25 3.29 -22.59
C GLU A 16 26.04 3.25 -23.54
N TYR A 17 25.79 4.37 -24.23
CA TYR A 17 25.09 4.37 -25.51
C TYR A 17 26.10 4.23 -26.65
N PRO A 18 25.94 3.24 -27.53
CA PRO A 18 26.37 3.39 -28.91
C PRO A 18 25.17 3.70 -29.80
N THR A 19 25.06 4.96 -30.19
CA THR A 19 24.47 5.36 -31.47
C THR A 19 25.53 5.12 -32.54
N THR A 20 25.19 4.44 -33.65
CA THR A 20 25.24 4.99 -35.04
C THR A 20 25.12 3.88 -36.10
N ALA A 21 24.34 4.20 -37.15
CA ALA A 21 24.37 3.70 -38.54
C ALA A 21 23.71 2.36 -38.93
N ALA A 22 22.46 2.50 -39.37
CA ALA A 22 21.91 2.09 -40.68
C ALA A 22 22.55 0.88 -41.43
N SER A 23 21.72 -0.16 -41.60
CA SER A 23 21.56 -0.83 -42.91
C SER A 23 20.15 -1.46 -42.99
N PRO A 24 19.42 -1.33 -44.12
CA PRO A 24 18.06 -1.83 -44.26
C PRO A 24 18.09 -3.25 -44.84
N ASP A 25 17.65 -4.24 -44.06
CA ASP A 25 17.20 -5.50 -44.64
C ASP A 25 16.02 -6.06 -43.87
N HIS A 26 15.09 -6.56 -44.65
CA HIS A 26 13.67 -6.71 -44.34
C HIS A 26 13.43 -8.04 -43.63
N VAL A 27 12.81 -8.03 -42.44
CA VAL A 27 12.04 -9.19 -41.96
C VAL A 27 10.69 -8.69 -41.43
N PRO A 28 9.56 -9.00 -42.09
CA PRO A 28 8.24 -8.68 -41.57
C PRO A 28 7.88 -9.75 -40.53
N VAL A 29 7.91 -9.38 -39.24
CA VAL A 29 7.38 -10.22 -38.16
C VAL A 29 6.21 -9.48 -37.52
N GLY A 30 5.01 -9.95 -37.88
CA GLY A 30 3.80 -10.03 -37.04
C GLY A 30 3.26 -8.74 -36.38
N PRO A 31 2.05 -8.27 -36.75
CA PRO A 31 1.23 -7.55 -35.78
C PRO A 31 0.74 -8.53 -34.70
N ASP A 32 0.39 -7.99 -33.53
CA ASP A 32 -0.20 -8.69 -32.39
C ASP A 32 0.76 -9.52 -31.52
N VAL A 33 1.53 -8.82 -30.68
CA VAL A 33 1.62 -9.24 -29.27
C VAL A 33 0.83 -8.24 -28.47
N GLU A 34 -0.47 -8.54 -28.36
CA GLU A 34 -1.30 -8.15 -27.22
C GLU A 34 -0.51 -8.44 -25.93
N SER A 35 0.07 -7.41 -25.34
CA SER A 35 0.51 -7.48 -23.95
C SER A 35 -0.68 -7.18 -23.03
N ASP A 36 -1.80 -7.87 -23.27
CA ASP A 36 -3.04 -7.82 -22.47
C ASP A 36 -3.05 -8.93 -21.40
N VAL A 37 -1.86 -9.28 -20.89
CA VAL A 37 -1.71 -10.25 -19.79
C VAL A 37 -0.82 -9.69 -18.69
N TYR A 38 -1.00 -8.41 -18.36
CA TYR A 38 -1.12 -8.11 -16.93
C TYR A 38 -2.55 -8.45 -16.54
N SER A 39 -2.85 -9.75 -16.46
CA SER A 39 -3.96 -10.19 -15.62
C SER A 39 -3.64 -9.62 -14.24
N GLU A 40 -4.33 -8.54 -13.89
CA GLU A 40 -4.67 -8.22 -12.52
C GLU A 40 -5.10 -9.54 -11.90
N VAL A 41 -4.17 -10.24 -11.27
CA VAL A 41 -4.49 -11.22 -10.25
C VAL A 41 -5.09 -10.36 -9.16
N GLY A 42 -6.38 -10.06 -9.32
CA GLY A 42 -7.15 -9.20 -8.45
C GLY A 42 -6.97 -9.79 -7.08
N ALA A 43 -6.12 -9.16 -6.30
CA ALA A 43 -5.63 -9.78 -5.09
C ALA A 43 -6.86 -9.95 -4.19
N ALA A 44 -7.20 -11.22 -3.92
CA ALA A 44 -8.52 -11.58 -3.45
C ALA A 44 -8.85 -10.77 -2.19
N LEU A 45 -9.95 -10.02 -2.23
CA LEU A 45 -10.40 -9.24 -1.08
C LEU A 45 -11.27 -10.12 -0.19
N CYS A 46 -11.12 -9.96 1.11
CA CYS A 46 -11.96 -10.62 2.08
C CYS A 46 -13.39 -10.09 1.94
N PRO A 47 -14.41 -10.96 1.78
CA PRO A 47 -15.80 -10.52 1.64
C PRO A 47 -16.37 -9.89 2.91
N ASN A 48 -15.68 -10.02 4.06
CA ASN A 48 -16.15 -9.52 5.35
C ASN A 48 -15.61 -8.11 5.68
N CYS A 49 -14.30 -7.88 5.50
CA CYS A 49 -13.67 -6.60 5.81
C CYS A 49 -13.22 -5.79 4.58
N GLY A 50 -13.20 -6.41 3.39
CA GLY A 50 -12.70 -5.78 2.16
C GLY A 50 -11.18 -5.60 2.10
N GLU A 51 -10.41 -6.14 3.04
CA GLU A 51 -8.95 -6.16 3.00
C GLU A 51 -8.41 -7.32 2.15
N LEU A 52 -7.16 -7.23 1.72
CA LEU A 52 -6.49 -8.27 0.93
C LEU A 52 -6.33 -9.55 1.76
N LEU A 53 -6.77 -10.70 1.25
CA LEU A 53 -6.68 -12.00 1.92
C LEU A 53 -5.25 -12.39 2.30
N ALA A 54 -4.25 -11.95 1.53
CA ALA A 54 -2.83 -12.16 1.84
C ALA A 54 -2.37 -11.46 3.14
N TRP A 55 -3.18 -10.55 3.68
CA TRP A 55 -2.88 -9.78 4.90
C TRP A 55 -3.53 -10.38 6.14
N HIS A 56 -4.31 -11.45 5.98
CA HIS A 56 -4.92 -12.17 7.07
C HIS A 56 -3.95 -13.25 7.55
N GLU A 57 -3.30 -13.03 8.69
CA GLU A 57 -2.58 -14.09 9.42
C GLU A 57 -3.57 -15.06 10.10
N GLU A 58 -4.80 -14.59 10.36
CA GLU A 58 -5.91 -15.34 10.95
C GLU A 58 -7.20 -15.12 10.14
N PRO A 59 -8.18 -16.06 10.17
CA PRO A 59 -9.47 -15.86 9.51
C PRO A 59 -10.17 -14.60 10.03
N CYS A 60 -10.77 -13.85 9.11
CA CYS A 60 -11.45 -12.59 9.44
C CYS A 60 -12.52 -12.84 10.51
N ARG A 61 -12.30 -12.35 11.73
CA ARG A 61 -13.30 -12.47 12.79
C ARG A 61 -14.49 -11.59 12.44
N VAL A 62 -15.59 -12.23 12.07
CA VAL A 62 -16.92 -11.63 12.18
C VAL A 62 -17.09 -11.34 13.66
N VAL A 63 -17.27 -10.08 14.05
CA VAL A 63 -17.83 -9.76 15.37
C VAL A 63 -19.34 -9.76 15.14
N PRO A 64 -20.07 -10.84 15.48
CA PRO A 64 -21.51 -10.81 15.38
C PRO A 64 -22.03 -10.02 16.58
N GLY A 65 -22.80 -8.96 16.32
CA GLY A 65 -23.78 -8.42 17.26
C GLY A 65 -23.23 -7.82 18.56
N MET A 66 -23.29 -6.49 18.67
CA MET A 66 -23.76 -5.89 19.91
C MET A 66 -25.18 -6.42 20.16
N ASP A 67 -25.35 -7.32 21.14
CA ASP A 67 -26.56 -7.48 21.98
C ASP A 67 -26.45 -8.76 22.82
N VAL A 68 -25.85 -8.67 24.01
CA VAL A 68 -26.28 -9.45 25.20
C VAL A 68 -25.87 -8.68 26.48
N PRO A 69 -26.80 -8.34 27.39
CA PRO A 69 -26.46 -7.84 28.71
C PRO A 69 -26.18 -8.98 29.70
N ALA A 70 -25.13 -8.78 30.51
CA ALA A 70 -24.85 -9.28 31.87
C ALA A 70 -24.96 -10.79 32.17
N GLU A 71 -23.83 -11.40 32.56
CA GLU A 71 -23.70 -12.08 33.87
C GLU A 71 -22.21 -12.22 34.25
N GLU A 72 -21.88 -11.90 35.50
CA GLU A 72 -20.54 -11.90 36.11
C GLU A 72 -20.03 -13.32 36.41
N GLU A 73 -18.77 -13.63 36.06
CA GLU A 73 -17.91 -14.47 36.89
C GLU A 73 -16.41 -14.14 36.68
N PRO A 74 -15.56 -14.17 37.73
CA PRO A 74 -14.19 -13.68 37.65
C PRO A 74 -13.22 -14.83 37.38
N ALA A 75 -12.74 -14.96 36.14
CA ALA A 75 -11.67 -15.90 35.82
C ALA A 75 -10.63 -15.27 34.87
N ALA A 76 -9.39 -15.20 35.38
CA ALA A 76 -8.14 -15.00 34.68
C ALA A 76 -8.09 -13.81 33.71
N GLN A 77 -7.51 -12.71 34.20
CA GLN A 77 -6.96 -11.62 33.38
C GLN A 77 -5.81 -12.15 32.52
N THR A 78 -6.15 -12.87 31.45
CA THR A 78 -5.33 -12.89 30.25
C THR A 78 -5.30 -11.43 29.82
N SER A 79 -4.13 -10.80 29.85
CA SER A 79 -3.95 -9.46 29.30
C SER A 79 -4.27 -9.55 27.81
N ILE A 80 -5.54 -9.33 27.48
CA ILE A 80 -6.00 -9.08 26.13
C ILE A 80 -5.34 -7.76 25.77
N ILE A 81 -4.17 -7.83 25.13
CA ILE A 81 -3.64 -6.71 24.38
C ILE A 81 -4.80 -6.31 23.46
N PRO A 82 -5.34 -5.08 23.57
CA PRO A 82 -6.40 -4.67 22.67
C PRO A 82 -5.82 -4.74 21.26
N SER A 83 -6.21 -5.77 20.52
CA SER A 83 -5.95 -5.82 19.09
C SER A 83 -6.59 -4.55 18.55
N PRO A 84 -5.81 -3.66 17.90
CA PRO A 84 -6.41 -2.48 17.31
C PRO A 84 -7.55 -2.94 16.40
N PRO A 85 -8.70 -2.24 16.40
CA PRO A 85 -9.79 -2.58 15.51
C PRO A 85 -9.23 -2.66 14.08
N PRO A 86 -9.77 -3.55 13.22
CA PRO A 86 -9.34 -3.65 11.83
C PRO A 86 -9.36 -2.24 11.25
N SER A 87 -8.20 -1.77 10.76
CA SER A 87 -8.06 -0.37 10.36
C SER A 87 -8.93 -0.16 9.13
N ARG A 88 -10.09 0.45 9.35
CA ARG A 88 -11.05 0.72 8.28
C ARG A 88 -10.48 1.88 7.48
N PHE A 89 -10.16 1.62 6.22
CA PHE A 89 -9.85 2.67 5.25
C PHE A 89 -11.01 3.67 5.20
N ALA A 90 -10.73 4.96 5.37
CA ALA A 90 -11.72 6.02 5.23
C ALA A 90 -12.23 6.17 3.78
N TYR A 91 -11.39 5.85 2.79
CA TYR A 91 -11.71 6.00 1.37
C TYR A 91 -11.75 4.66 0.62
N ALA A 92 -12.78 4.47 -0.20
CA ALA A 92 -12.94 3.31 -1.06
C ALA A 92 -12.19 3.46 -2.39
N LEU A 93 -11.87 2.34 -3.06
CA LEU A 93 -11.35 2.36 -4.43
C LEU A 93 -12.38 2.99 -5.37
N GLY A 94 -11.92 3.83 -6.30
CA GLY A 94 -12.75 4.63 -7.20
C GLY A 94 -13.35 5.89 -6.56
N GLN A 95 -13.26 6.06 -5.24
CA GLN A 95 -13.79 7.25 -4.57
C GLN A 95 -12.97 8.48 -4.95
N PRO A 96 -13.60 9.59 -5.39
CA PRO A 96 -12.89 10.82 -5.68
C PRO A 96 -12.42 11.48 -4.36
N VAL A 97 -11.13 11.79 -4.29
CA VAL A 97 -10.51 12.47 -3.16
C VAL A 97 -9.58 13.57 -3.65
N GLN A 98 -9.41 14.61 -2.84
CA GLN A 98 -8.52 15.74 -3.12
C GLN A 98 -7.27 15.63 -2.26
N PRO A 99 -6.06 15.62 -2.86
CA PRO A 99 -4.80 15.57 -2.11
C PRO A 99 -4.37 16.92 -1.52
N ALA A 100 -5.01 18.01 -1.94
CA ALA A 100 -4.83 19.36 -1.39
C ALA A 100 -6.11 20.17 -1.65
N PRO A 101 -6.40 21.21 -0.86
CA PRO A 101 -7.64 22.00 -0.99
C PRO A 101 -7.88 22.62 -2.37
N ASP A 102 -6.81 22.92 -3.12
CA ASP A 102 -6.88 23.52 -4.46
C ASP A 102 -6.56 22.53 -5.59
N ALA A 103 -6.35 21.25 -5.26
CA ALA A 103 -6.02 20.22 -6.24
C ALA A 103 -7.27 19.58 -6.84
N PRO A 104 -7.23 19.13 -8.11
CA PRO A 104 -8.34 18.42 -8.71
C PRO A 104 -8.60 17.10 -7.97
N ALA A 105 -9.87 16.74 -7.80
CA ALA A 105 -10.28 15.46 -7.25
C ALA A 105 -9.81 14.31 -8.15
N ARG A 106 -9.24 13.27 -7.54
CA ARG A 106 -8.72 12.07 -8.23
C ARG A 106 -9.27 10.82 -7.58
N PRO A 107 -9.64 9.79 -8.37
CA PRO A 107 -10.11 8.54 -7.81
C PRO A 107 -8.96 7.81 -7.11
N VAL A 108 -9.28 7.14 -6.00
CA VAL A 108 -8.36 6.22 -5.33
C VAL A 108 -8.22 4.95 -6.19
N ILE A 109 -7.00 4.63 -6.63
CA ILE A 109 -6.70 3.42 -7.42
C ILE A 109 -6.09 2.30 -6.60
N TRP A 110 -5.58 2.60 -5.42
CA TRP A 110 -5.00 1.61 -4.52
C TRP A 110 -5.10 2.06 -3.06
N ARG A 111 -5.20 1.08 -2.16
CA ARG A 111 -5.17 1.28 -0.71
C ARG A 111 -4.30 0.21 -0.04
N GLY A 112 -3.63 0.59 1.03
CA GLY A 112 -2.84 -0.35 1.83
C GLY A 112 -2.42 0.23 3.17
N GLN A 113 -1.78 -0.60 3.99
CA GLN A 113 -1.26 -0.18 5.29
C GLN A 113 0.26 -0.22 5.29
N LEU A 114 0.90 0.81 5.85
CA LEU A 114 2.33 0.83 6.10
C LEU A 114 2.64 0.88 7.60
N LYS A 115 3.74 0.26 8.00
CA LYS A 115 4.26 0.35 9.37
C LYS A 115 5.06 1.66 9.49
N ALA A 116 4.48 2.67 10.13
CA ALA A 116 5.15 3.93 10.41
C ALA A 116 5.55 3.98 11.88
N ARG A 117 6.70 4.62 12.16
CA ARG A 117 7.06 4.97 13.52
C ARG A 117 6.49 6.35 13.83
N GLU A 118 5.66 6.45 14.86
CA GLU A 118 5.12 7.72 15.31
C GLU A 118 6.21 8.51 16.05
N ALA A 119 6.33 9.80 15.73
CA ALA A 119 7.43 10.63 16.23
C ALA A 119 7.30 10.98 17.72
N ALA A 120 6.07 11.02 18.24
CA ALA A 120 5.79 11.45 19.60
C ALA A 120 6.12 10.38 20.65
N ASP A 121 5.79 9.13 20.38
CA ASP A 121 5.92 8.00 21.32
C ASP A 121 6.95 6.94 20.86
N GLY A 122 7.42 7.03 19.61
CA GLY A 122 8.36 6.07 19.03
C GLY A 122 7.76 4.69 18.78
N LEU A 123 6.44 4.52 18.91
CA LEU A 123 5.74 3.27 18.66
C LEU A 123 5.57 3.03 17.16
N ILE A 124 5.59 1.77 16.75
CA ILE A 124 5.31 1.38 15.37
C ILE A 124 3.81 1.13 15.24
N ARG A 125 3.14 1.91 14.40
CA ARG A 125 1.70 1.78 14.12
C ARG A 125 1.45 1.48 12.65
N ARG A 126 0.33 0.82 12.38
CA ARG A 126 -0.17 0.64 11.01
C ARG A 126 -0.91 1.91 10.62
N VAL A 127 -0.52 2.50 9.49
CA VAL A 127 -1.11 3.73 8.96
C VAL A 127 -1.70 3.44 7.59
N ASN A 128 -2.93 3.88 7.36
CA ASN A 128 -3.61 3.76 6.07
C ASN A 128 -2.97 4.71 5.06
N VAL A 129 -2.71 4.19 3.87
CA VAL A 129 -2.24 4.94 2.73
C VAL A 129 -3.01 4.61 1.46
N TYR A 130 -3.04 5.59 0.57
CA TYR A 130 -3.82 5.56 -0.65
C TYR A 130 -2.95 5.98 -1.82
N ARG A 131 -3.26 5.49 -3.03
CA ARG A 131 -2.73 6.06 -4.28
C ARG A 131 -3.87 6.55 -5.13
N LEU A 132 -3.60 7.63 -5.83
CA LEU A 132 -4.57 8.34 -6.66
C LEU A 132 -4.25 8.16 -8.14
N ASP A 133 -5.27 8.26 -8.99
CA ASP A 133 -5.09 8.29 -10.45
C ASP A 133 -4.60 9.67 -10.92
N ASN A 134 -3.38 10.04 -10.53
CA ASN A 134 -2.75 11.31 -10.90
C ASN A 134 -1.48 11.12 -11.74
N GLY A 135 -1.16 9.88 -12.15
CA GLY A 135 0.03 9.53 -12.93
C GLY A 135 1.32 9.40 -12.10
N TYR A 136 1.25 9.59 -10.78
CA TYR A 136 2.39 9.43 -9.87
C TYR A 136 2.27 8.15 -9.03
N TRP A 137 3.41 7.66 -8.55
CA TRP A 137 3.51 6.45 -7.71
C TRP A 137 3.51 6.75 -6.20
N ASP A 138 3.25 8.01 -5.84
CA ASP A 138 3.26 8.49 -4.47
C ASP A 138 2.08 7.93 -3.67
N CYS A 139 2.34 7.62 -2.40
CA CYS A 139 1.32 7.22 -1.43
C CYS A 139 0.94 8.43 -0.58
N TYR A 140 -0.36 8.63 -0.39
CA TYR A 140 -0.94 9.69 0.43
C TYR A 140 -1.45 9.12 1.75
N TYR A 141 -1.22 9.81 2.85
CA TYR A 141 -1.80 9.44 4.13
C TYR A 141 -3.28 9.84 4.18
N GLU A 142 -4.04 9.14 5.00
CA GLU A 142 -5.46 9.47 5.22
C GLU A 142 -5.68 10.92 5.63
N THR A 143 -4.77 11.48 6.43
CA THR A 143 -4.83 12.87 6.92
C THR A 143 -4.59 13.92 5.85
N ASP A 144 -3.96 13.54 4.75
CA ASP A 144 -3.60 14.44 3.66
C ASP A 144 -4.70 14.51 2.60
N LEU A 145 -5.67 13.59 2.67
CA LEU A 145 -6.76 13.48 1.71
C LEU A 145 -8.04 14.09 2.26
N GLN A 146 -8.83 14.64 1.35
CA GLN A 146 -10.16 15.15 1.63
C GLN A 146 -11.16 14.50 0.69
N ALA A 147 -12.38 14.21 1.18
CA ALA A 147 -13.45 13.78 0.29
C ALA A 147 -13.81 14.94 -0.65
N ALA A 148 -13.93 14.64 -1.95
CA ALA A 148 -14.30 15.61 -2.97
C ALA A 148 -15.81 15.92 -2.99
#